data_AF-C5LVE7-F1
#
_entry.id   AF-C5LVE7-F1
#
_cell.length_a   1.000
_cell.length_b   1.000
_cell.length_c   1.000
_cell.angle_alpha   90.00
_cell.angle_beta   90.00
_cell.angle_gamma   90.00
#
_symmetry.space_group_name_H-M   'P 1'
#
loop_
_entity.id
_entity.type
_entity.pdbx_description
1 polymer ?
#
loop_
_entity_poly.entity_id
_entity_poly.type
_entity_poly.pdbx_seq_one_letter_code
_entity_poly.pdbx_strand_id
1 'polypeptide(L)'
;MTLGLLGMRKSKSSVYHPAGNGLVERFNQTFLKMLRTHVDSVYDWQRHLGSMVWYYNTSIHSATKASPFYLMYGRSPPDLWFPDLESTETRFFDPDSYARYLSATRAKILDNVDECVTHAASVYKATFDSKSKLRLFKPGLR
;
A
#
# COMPACT_ATOMS: atom_id res chain seq x y z
N MET A 1 -22.78 -18.49 1.68
CA MET A 1 -21.95 -18.19 2.86
C MET A 1 -21.92 -16.67 3.04
N THR A 2 -22.54 -16.12 4.09
CA THR A 2 -22.70 -14.66 4.23
C THR A 2 -21.57 -14.06 5.07
N LEU A 3 -21.11 -12.87 4.70
CA LEU A 3 -20.00 -12.13 5.37
C LEU A 3 -20.20 -11.93 6.89
N GLY A 4 -21.44 -12.01 7.37
CA GLY A 4 -21.77 -11.94 8.80
C GLY A 4 -21.23 -13.13 9.61
N LEU A 5 -21.06 -14.31 9.01
CA LEU A 5 -20.49 -15.48 9.68
C LEU A 5 -18.99 -15.29 9.98
N LEU A 6 -18.31 -14.43 9.23
CA LEU A 6 -16.89 -14.10 9.42
C LEU A 6 -16.70 -12.84 10.29
N GLY A 7 -17.77 -12.29 10.87
CA GLY A 7 -17.71 -11.04 11.63
C GLY A 7 -17.37 -9.80 10.80
N MET A 8 -17.45 -9.88 9.47
CA MET A 8 -17.05 -8.79 8.57
C MET A 8 -18.19 -7.80 8.34
N ARG A 9 -17.89 -6.50 8.45
CA ARG A 9 -18.82 -5.41 8.13
C ARG A 9 -18.58 -4.90 6.72
N LYS A 10 -19.65 -4.75 5.93
CA LYS A 10 -19.57 -4.10 4.61
C LYS A 10 -19.49 -2.59 4.78
N SER A 11 -18.49 -1.96 4.15
CA SER A 11 -18.46 -0.51 3.93
C SER A 11 -18.73 -0.23 2.45
N LYS A 12 -19.40 0.88 2.14
CA LYS A 12 -19.63 1.35 0.76
C LYS A 12 -19.07 2.76 0.64
N SER A 13 -18.37 3.04 -0.45
CA SER A 13 -18.03 4.42 -0.81
C SER A 13 -19.31 5.16 -1.21
N SER A 14 -19.39 6.46 -0.90
CA SER A 14 -20.51 7.28 -1.35
C SER A 14 -20.54 7.36 -2.89
N VAL A 15 -21.76 7.38 -3.43
CA VAL A 15 -21.97 7.50 -4.88
C VAL A 15 -21.37 8.84 -5.34
N TYR A 16 -20.62 8.83 -6.45
CA TYR A 16 -19.92 9.99 -7.00
C TYR A 16 -18.79 10.58 -6.13
N HIS A 17 -18.24 9.82 -5.18
CA HIS A 17 -17.09 10.24 -4.37
C HIS A 17 -15.92 9.24 -4.45
N PRO A 18 -15.24 9.14 -5.61
CA PRO A 18 -14.11 8.21 -5.81
C PRO A 18 -12.94 8.47 -4.84
N ALA A 19 -12.83 9.70 -4.32
CA ALA A 19 -11.86 10.06 -3.29
C ALA A 19 -11.91 9.16 -2.04
N GLY A 20 -13.08 8.57 -1.72
CA GLY A 20 -13.22 7.64 -0.60
C GLY A 20 -12.44 6.33 -0.74
N ASN A 21 -11.99 5.97 -1.95
CA ASN A 21 -11.20 4.76 -2.22
C ASN A 21 -9.83 5.07 -2.85
N GLY A 22 -9.33 6.30 -2.69
CA GLY A 22 -8.16 6.79 -3.41
C GLY A 22 -6.88 5.98 -3.18
N LEU A 23 -6.72 5.32 -2.02
CA LEU A 23 -5.56 4.46 -1.75
C LEU A 23 -5.54 3.22 -2.64
N VAL A 24 -6.70 2.55 -2.79
CA VAL A 24 -6.84 1.38 -3.67
C VAL A 24 -6.68 1.79 -5.13
N GLU A 25 -7.21 2.94 -5.51
CA GLU A 25 -7.05 3.47 -6.87
C GLU A 25 -5.58 3.75 -7.22
N ARG A 26 -4.82 4.41 -6.32
CA ARG A 26 -3.37 4.63 -6.51
C ARG A 26 -2.58 3.33 -6.57
N PHE A 27 -2.94 2.36 -5.72
CA PHE A 27 -2.36 1.02 -5.77
C PHE A 27 -2.59 0.38 -7.15
N ASN A 28 -3.84 0.32 -7.59
CA ASN A 28 -4.21 -0.26 -8.87
C ASN A 28 -3.50 0.43 -10.05
N GLN A 29 -3.37 1.76 -10.03
CA GLN A 29 -2.62 2.49 -11.05
C GLN A 29 -1.14 2.10 -11.08
N THR A 30 -0.50 2.01 -9.91
CA THR A 30 0.91 1.61 -9.80
C THR A 30 1.12 0.19 -10.27
N PHE A 31 0.26 -0.73 -9.83
CA PHE A 31 0.31 -2.13 -10.18
C PHE A 31 0.08 -2.37 -11.69
N LEU A 32 -0.90 -1.70 -12.28
CA LEU A 32 -1.14 -1.75 -13.73
C LEU A 32 0.03 -1.16 -14.52
N LYS A 33 0.70 -0.14 -14.00
CA LYS A 33 1.92 0.40 -14.63
C LYS A 33 3.05 -0.63 -14.63
N MET A 34 3.28 -1.33 -13.51
CA MET A 34 4.25 -2.42 -13.44
C MET A 34 3.92 -3.53 -14.45
N LEU A 35 2.65 -3.94 -14.52
CA LEU A 35 2.16 -4.93 -15.48
C LEU A 35 2.45 -4.52 -16.92
N ARG A 36 2.09 -3.29 -17.31
CA ARG A 36 2.32 -2.77 -18.66
C ARG A 36 3.79 -2.70 -19.05
N THR A 37 4.69 -2.55 -18.09
CA THR A 37 6.13 -2.48 -18.35
C THR A 37 6.79 -3.85 -18.44
N HIS A 38 6.26 -4.87 -17.75
CA HIS A 38 6.90 -6.19 -17.63
C HIS A 38 6.17 -7.32 -18.38
N VAL A 39 4.98 -7.06 -18.92
CA VAL A 39 4.20 -8.05 -19.66
C VAL A 39 4.08 -7.62 -21.12
N ASP A 40 4.72 -8.38 -22.00
CA ASP A 40 4.67 -8.13 -23.46
C ASP A 40 3.34 -8.61 -24.08
N SER A 41 2.74 -9.66 -23.51
CA SER A 41 1.50 -10.27 -24.00
C SER A 41 0.36 -10.09 -23.00
N VAL A 42 -0.72 -9.42 -23.43
CA VAL A 42 -1.94 -9.23 -22.61
C VAL A 42 -2.60 -10.56 -22.24
N TYR A 43 -2.25 -11.67 -22.90
CA TYR A 43 -2.80 -12.98 -22.58
C TYR A 43 -2.08 -13.69 -21.43
N ASP A 44 -0.84 -13.30 -21.12
CA ASP A 44 0.02 -14.00 -20.14
C ASP A 44 0.17 -13.28 -18.80
N TRP A 45 -0.47 -12.12 -18.63
CA TRP A 45 -0.35 -11.27 -17.43
C TRP A 45 -0.58 -12.02 -16.11
N GLN A 46 -1.47 -13.02 -16.11
CA GLN A 46 -1.79 -13.83 -14.93
C GLN A 46 -0.56 -14.57 -14.38
N ARG A 47 0.35 -15.02 -15.26
CA ARG A 47 1.57 -15.72 -14.89
C ARG A 47 2.55 -14.80 -14.15
N HIS A 48 2.48 -13.51 -14.42
CA HIS A 48 3.35 -12.51 -13.82
C HIS A 48 2.79 -11.94 -12.50
N LEU A 49 1.49 -12.13 -12.20
CA LEU A 49 0.84 -11.55 -11.03
C LEU A 49 1.57 -11.82 -9.73
N GLY A 50 1.94 -13.08 -9.47
CA GLY A 50 2.66 -13.45 -8.24
C GLY A 50 3.94 -12.63 -8.09
N SER A 51 4.81 -12.69 -9.11
CA SER A 51 6.08 -11.96 -9.10
C SER A 51 5.89 -10.46 -8.93
N MET A 52 4.87 -9.86 -9.56
CA MET A 52 4.62 -8.43 -9.44
C MET A 52 4.10 -8.02 -8.06
N VAL A 53 3.23 -8.83 -7.47
CA VAL A 53 2.78 -8.61 -6.08
C VAL A 53 3.97 -8.70 -5.13
N TRP A 54 4.91 -9.62 -5.36
CA TRP A 54 6.16 -9.65 -4.60
C TRP A 54 6.92 -8.35 -4.69
N TYR A 55 7.29 -7.95 -5.91
CA TYR A 55 8.10 -6.78 -6.15
C TYR A 55 7.45 -5.54 -5.54
N TYR A 56 6.13 -5.42 -5.67
CA TYR A 56 5.39 -4.34 -5.05
C TYR A 56 5.49 -4.37 -3.51
N ASN A 57 5.34 -5.54 -2.90
CA ASN A 57 5.35 -5.71 -1.45
C ASN A 57 6.76 -5.58 -0.83
N THR A 58 7.82 -5.89 -1.58
CA THR A 58 9.20 -5.87 -1.10
C THR A 58 9.95 -4.57 -1.43
N SER A 59 9.50 -3.84 -2.45
CA SER A 59 10.09 -2.54 -2.81
C SER A 59 9.75 -1.46 -1.80
N ILE A 60 10.68 -0.52 -1.59
CA ILE A 60 10.48 0.65 -0.73
C ILE A 60 9.59 1.68 -1.45
N HIS A 61 8.53 2.12 -0.78
CA HIS A 61 7.62 3.12 -1.34
C HIS A 61 8.07 4.54 -0.96
N SER A 62 7.96 5.47 -1.91
CA SER A 62 8.42 6.85 -1.70
C SER A 62 7.64 7.61 -0.63
N ALA A 63 6.34 7.31 -0.47
CA ALA A 63 5.44 7.95 0.46
C ALA A 63 5.63 7.49 1.92
N THR A 64 5.97 6.23 2.12
CA THR A 64 6.12 5.63 3.46
C THR A 64 7.58 5.39 3.84
N LYS A 65 8.51 5.51 2.89
CA LYS A 65 9.94 5.18 3.03
C LYS A 65 10.22 3.74 3.49
N ALA A 66 9.22 2.87 3.40
CA ALA A 66 9.27 1.48 3.81
C ALA A 66 8.51 0.59 2.81
N SER A 67 8.82 -0.71 2.80
CA SER A 67 8.10 -1.67 1.98
C SER A 67 6.80 -2.14 2.67
N PRO A 68 5.72 -2.43 1.92
CA PRO A 68 4.48 -2.97 2.50
C PRO A 68 4.71 -4.23 3.33
N PHE A 69 5.65 -5.08 2.92
CA PHE A 69 6.06 -6.26 3.68
C PHE A 69 6.61 -5.88 5.05
N TYR A 70 7.53 -4.91 5.11
CA TYR A 70 8.08 -4.44 6.37
C TYR A 70 7.00 -3.82 7.27
N LEU A 71 6.07 -3.06 6.69
CA LEU A 71 4.97 -2.46 7.44
C LEU A 71 4.00 -3.51 8.03
N MET A 72 3.82 -4.63 7.34
CA MET A 72 2.91 -5.70 7.78
C MET A 72 3.56 -6.66 8.78
N TYR A 73 4.84 -7.00 8.59
CA TYR A 73 5.53 -8.03 9.36
C TYR A 73 6.62 -7.50 10.30
N GLY A 74 6.94 -6.21 10.27
CA GLY A 74 7.98 -5.62 11.12
C GLY A 74 9.39 -6.19 10.90
N ARG A 75 9.63 -6.80 9.73
CA ARG A 75 10.91 -7.41 9.33
C ARG A 75 11.14 -7.23 7.83
N SER A 76 12.40 -7.24 7.42
CA SER A 76 12.76 -7.15 6.01
C SER A 76 12.24 -8.37 5.24
N PRO A 77 11.82 -8.19 3.97
CA PRO A 77 11.47 -9.32 3.12
C PRO A 77 12.70 -10.20 2.88
N PRO A 78 12.51 -11.53 2.73
CA PRO A 78 13.59 -12.41 2.32
C PRO A 78 14.06 -12.05 0.90
N ASP A 79 15.35 -12.25 0.64
CA ASP A 79 15.99 -11.85 -0.63
C ASP A 79 15.45 -12.63 -1.84
N LEU A 80 14.92 -13.84 -1.62
CA LEU A 80 14.38 -14.70 -2.68
C LEU A 80 12.85 -14.77 -2.63
N TRP A 81 12.23 -14.67 -3.80
CA TRP A 81 10.79 -14.87 -4.04
C TRP A 81 10.33 -16.29 -3.65
N PHE A 82 11.22 -17.28 -3.82
CA PHE A 82 11.08 -18.61 -3.26
C PHE A 82 12.23 -18.80 -2.27
N PRO A 83 11.96 -18.90 -0.96
CA PRO A 83 12.98 -19.42 -0.08
C PRO A 83 13.33 -20.81 -0.60
N ASP A 84 14.61 -21.07 -0.83
CA ASP A 84 15.08 -22.43 -1.00
C ASP A 84 14.53 -23.24 0.19
N LEU A 85 13.88 -24.37 -0.07
CA LEU A 85 13.17 -25.14 0.95
C LEU A 85 14.11 -25.60 2.08
N GLU A 86 15.43 -25.43 1.90
CA GLU A 86 16.47 -25.97 2.77
C GLU A 86 17.16 -24.96 3.70
N SER A 87 16.87 -23.64 3.65
CA SER A 87 17.51 -22.71 4.60
C SER A 87 16.56 -21.78 5.34
N THR A 88 15.31 -22.20 5.52
CA THR A 88 14.54 -21.65 6.63
C THR A 88 15.17 -22.20 7.89
N GLU A 89 16.19 -21.52 8.44
CA GLU A 89 16.39 -21.58 9.88
C GLU A 89 15.03 -21.29 10.47
N THR A 90 14.37 -22.33 10.94
CA THR A 90 13.04 -22.26 11.51
C THR A 90 13.20 -21.46 12.79
N ARG A 91 13.17 -20.14 12.67
CA ARG A 91 12.88 -19.24 13.77
C ARG A 91 11.42 -19.51 14.09
N PHE A 92 11.20 -20.59 14.84
CA PHE A 92 9.97 -20.85 15.55
C PHE A 92 9.81 -19.66 16.50
N PHE A 93 9.13 -18.63 16.04
CA PHE A 93 8.65 -17.62 16.93
C PHE A 93 7.47 -18.22 17.67
N ASP A 94 7.58 -18.29 18.99
CA ASP A 94 6.41 -18.35 19.85
C ASP A 94 5.44 -17.23 19.40
N PRO A 95 4.20 -17.55 18.98
CA PRO A 95 3.26 -16.58 18.44
C PRO A 95 3.05 -15.38 19.38
N ASP A 96 3.05 -15.60 20.70
CA ASP A 96 2.89 -14.54 21.70
C ASP A 96 4.11 -13.63 21.75
N SER A 97 5.31 -14.18 21.65
CA SER A 97 6.56 -13.42 21.57
C SER A 97 6.65 -12.58 20.30
N TYR A 98 6.24 -13.12 19.15
CA TYR A 98 6.18 -12.35 17.90
C TYR A 98 5.09 -11.28 17.94
N ALA A 99 3.93 -11.57 18.53
CA ALA A 99 2.87 -10.58 18.72
C ALA A 99 3.34 -9.41 19.60
N ARG A 100 4.08 -9.70 20.69
CA ARG A 100 4.70 -8.68 21.56
C ARG A 100 5.78 -7.88 20.83
N TYR A 101 6.63 -8.53 20.05
CA TYR A 101 7.62 -7.85 19.22
C TYR A 101 6.94 -6.93 18.20
N LEU A 102 5.93 -7.43 17.49
CA LEU A 102 5.21 -6.68 16.48
C LEU A 102 4.46 -5.52 17.11
N SER A 103 3.81 -5.67 18.27
CA SER A 103 3.11 -4.56 18.92
C SER A 103 4.06 -3.44 19.34
N ALA A 104 5.22 -3.78 19.92
CA ALA A 104 6.24 -2.81 20.29
C ALA A 104 6.87 -2.10 19.08
N THR A 105 7.11 -2.85 18.00
CA THR A 105 7.74 -2.32 16.78
C THR A 105 6.74 -1.54 15.93
N ARG A 106 5.48 -1.97 15.88
CA ARG A 106 4.41 -1.37 15.08
C ARG A 106 4.12 0.07 15.49
N ALA A 107 4.16 0.40 16.78
CA ALA A 107 4.00 1.79 17.22
C ALA A 107 5.04 2.70 16.54
N LYS A 108 6.32 2.33 16.64
CA LYS A 108 7.42 3.08 16.00
C LYS A 108 7.31 3.13 14.48
N ILE A 109 6.92 2.02 13.86
CA ILE A 109 6.71 1.96 12.41
C ILE A 109 5.60 2.92 12.00
N LEU A 110 4.47 2.93 12.72
CA LEU A 110 3.32 3.77 12.39
C LEU A 110 3.65 5.25 12.56
N ASP A 111 4.36 5.63 13.63
CA ASP A 111 4.77 7.03 13.86
C ASP A 111 5.64 7.54 12.69
N ASN A 112 6.68 6.77 12.31
CA ASN A 112 7.55 7.12 11.20
C ASN A 112 6.80 7.20 9.86
N VAL A 113 5.82 6.32 9.63
CA VAL A 113 5.01 6.31 8.42
C VAL A 113 4.06 7.51 8.40
N ASP A 114 3.45 7.85 9.52
CA ASP A 114 2.55 9.00 9.62
C ASP A 114 3.30 10.30 9.33
N GLU A 115 4.49 10.47 9.89
CA GLU A 115 5.40 11.58 9.55
C GLU A 115 5.73 11.63 8.05
N CYS A 116 6.09 10.48 7.45
CA CYS A 116 6.40 10.42 6.02
C CYS A 116 5.19 10.76 5.14
N VAL A 117 4.01 10.25 5.50
CA VAL A 117 2.77 10.43 4.74
C VAL A 117 2.26 11.87 4.89
N THR A 118 2.30 12.44 6.09
CA THR A 118 1.92 13.84 6.34
C THR A 118 2.85 14.79 5.62
N HIS A 119 4.16 14.53 5.63
CA HIS A 119 5.14 15.29 4.86
C HIS A 119 4.88 15.15 3.34
N ALA A 120 4.64 13.94 2.84
CA ALA A 120 4.32 13.76 1.42
C ALA A 120 3.04 14.53 1.04
N ALA A 121 2.00 14.46 1.88
CA ALA A 121 0.74 15.17 1.67
C ALA A 121 0.92 16.69 1.69
N SER A 122 1.74 17.24 2.59
CA SER A 122 2.01 18.69 2.65
C SER A 122 2.74 19.19 1.40
N VAL A 123 3.71 18.43 0.90
CA VAL A 123 4.41 18.73 -0.37
C VAL A 123 3.44 18.69 -1.54
N TYR A 124 2.59 17.66 -1.63
CA TYR A 124 1.57 17.58 -2.68
C TYR A 124 0.61 18.78 -2.64
N LYS A 125 0.17 19.19 -1.45
CA LYS A 125 -0.68 20.37 -1.28
C LYS A 125 0.04 21.64 -1.73
N ALA A 126 1.27 21.88 -1.27
CA ALA A 126 2.04 23.07 -1.64
C ALA A 126 2.26 23.19 -3.16
N THR A 127 2.62 22.07 -3.80
CA THR A 127 2.79 22.04 -5.27
C THR A 127 1.48 22.28 -6.02
N PHE A 128 0.35 21.75 -5.53
CA PHE A 128 -0.97 22.02 -6.10
C PHE A 128 -1.36 23.49 -5.94
N ASP A 129 -1.25 24.03 -4.73
CA ASP A 129 -1.62 25.40 -4.40
C ASP A 129 -0.80 26.39 -5.24
N SER A 130 0.49 26.14 -5.45
CA SER A 130 1.37 26.96 -6.31
C SER A 130 0.97 26.97 -7.79
N LYS A 131 0.34 25.91 -8.29
CA LYS A 131 -0.11 25.77 -9.69
C LYS A 131 -1.58 26.14 -9.86
N SER A 132 -2.32 26.29 -8.76
CA SER A 132 -3.73 26.63 -8.77
C SER A 132 -3.94 28.11 -9.05
N LYS A 133 -4.89 28.45 -9.93
CA LYS A 133 -5.37 29.83 -10.09
C LYS A 133 -6.61 30.01 -9.21
N LEU A 134 -6.61 31.00 -8.33
CA LEU A 134 -7.75 31.36 -7.49
C LEU A 134 -8.95 31.71 -8.37
N ARG A 135 -9.96 30.85 -8.40
CA ARG A 135 -11.23 31.14 -9.06
C ARG A 135 -12.15 31.79 -8.04
N LEU A 136 -12.29 33.12 -8.12
CA LEU A 136 -13.33 33.84 -7.40
C LEU A 136 -14.69 33.46 -8.00
N PHE A 137 -15.41 32.59 -7.30
CA PHE A 137 -16.77 32.24 -7.67
C PHE A 137 -17.68 33.38 -7.22
N LYS A 138 -18.16 34.19 -8.16
CA LYS A 138 -19.23 35.16 -7.91
C LYS A 138 -20.58 34.46 -8.11
N PRO A 139 -21.41 34.31 -7.07
CA PRO A 139 -22.77 33.78 -7.26
C PRO A 139 -23.57 34.74 -8.15
N GLY A 140 -24.07 34.26 -9.29
CA GLY A 140 -25.04 35.02 -10.11
C GLY A 140 -24.66 35.40 -11.54
N LEU A 141 -23.55 34.90 -12.11
CA LEU A 141 -23.27 35.08 -13.55
C LEU A 141 -23.53 33.77 -14.30
N ARG A 142 -24.64 33.76 -15.05
CA ARG A 142 -24.96 32.79 -16.10
C ARG A 142 -24.72 33.43 -17.45
#